data_AF-G8R357-F1
#
_entry.id   AF-G8R357-F1
#
_cell.length_a   1.000
_cell.length_b   1.000
_cell.length_c   1.000
_cell.angle_alpha   90.00
_cell.angle_beta   90.00
_cell.angle_gamma   90.00
#
_symmetry.space_group_name_H-M   'P 1'
#
loop_
_entity.id
_entity.type
_entity.pdbx_description
1 polymer ?
#
loop_
_entity_poly.entity_id
_entity_poly.type
_entity_poly.pdbx_seq_one_letter_code
_entity_poly.pdbx_strand_id
1 'polypeptide(L)'
;MKTKLTLSIEKEVIEEAKVLAKENGTTLSAMLEQYLKDYILEHEYPKVLREDTVEYQKLSPKVKEKLRKLKNLDGILKTDEPIDIEHARWEYLSEKYGPL
;
A
#
# COMPACT_ATOMS: atom_id res chain seq x y z
N MET A 1 6.51 -10.49 -15.46
CA MET A 1 6.48 -10.26 -16.92
C MET A 1 6.41 -8.75 -17.14
N LYS A 2 7.12 -8.18 -18.12
CA LYS A 2 7.07 -6.73 -18.40
C LYS A 2 6.10 -6.46 -19.55
N THR A 3 5.18 -5.53 -19.37
CA THR A 3 4.18 -5.11 -20.36
C THR A 3 4.37 -3.63 -20.70
N LYS A 4 3.92 -3.19 -21.88
CA LYS A 4 3.99 -1.79 -22.31
C LYS A 4 2.65 -1.11 -22.03
N LEU A 5 2.70 0.08 -21.44
CA LEU A 5 1.55 0.96 -21.25
C LEU A 5 1.67 2.12 -22.25
N THR A 6 0.64 2.33 -23.07
CA THR A 6 0.56 3.46 -24.01
C THR A 6 -0.51 4.42 -23.51
N LEU A 7 -0.17 5.70 -23.38
CA LEU A 7 -1.05 6.75 -22.88
C LEU A 7 -1.12 7.89 -23.90
N SER A 8 -2.30 8.50 -24.04
CA SER A 8 -2.49 9.74 -24.78
C SER A 8 -2.51 10.90 -23.78
N ILE A 9 -1.48 11.74 -23.81
CA ILE A 9 -1.28 12.88 -22.91
C ILE A 9 -0.87 14.08 -23.76
N GLU A 10 -1.22 15.29 -23.31
CA GLU A 10 -0.79 16.54 -23.95
C GLU A 10 0.73 16.64 -24.06
N LYS A 11 1.20 17.26 -25.14
CA LYS A 11 2.62 17.30 -25.46
C LYS A 11 3.40 18.12 -24.45
N GLU A 12 2.85 19.28 -24.06
CA GLU A 12 3.46 20.18 -23.09
C GLU A 12 3.70 19.47 -21.75
N VAL A 13 2.69 18.72 -21.28
CA VAL A 13 2.75 17.95 -20.03
C VAL A 13 3.85 16.88 -20.07
N ILE A 14 4.01 16.17 -21.20
CA ILE A 14 5.06 15.15 -21.34
C ILE A 14 6.45 15.79 -21.28
N GLU A 15 6.65 16.94 -21.92
CA GLU A 15 7.96 17.60 -21.95
C GLU A 15 8.35 18.14 -20.58
N GLU A 16 7.44 18.79 -19.87
CA GLU A 16 7.69 19.24 -18.50
C GLU A 16 7.97 18.08 -17.54
N ALA A 17 7.20 16.99 -17.63
CA ALA A 17 7.40 15.82 -16.79
C ALA A 17 8.75 15.13 -17.05
N LYS A 18 9.27 15.16 -18.28
CA LYS A 18 10.62 14.65 -18.59
C LYS A 18 11.71 15.51 -17.98
N VAL A 19 11.56 16.84 -18.00
CA VAL A 19 12.51 17.76 -17.37
C VAL A 19 12.57 17.47 -15.87
N LEU A 20 11.42 17.42 -15.20
CA LEU A 20 11.33 17.11 -13.77
C LEU A 20 11.93 15.74 -13.42
N ALA A 21 11.63 14.70 -14.21
CA ALA A 21 12.20 13.37 -13.99
C ALA A 21 13.74 13.40 -14.07
N LYS A 22 14.30 14.14 -15.03
CA LYS A 22 15.75 14.27 -15.20
C LYS A 22 16.41 15.04 -14.06
N GLU A 23 15.79 16.11 -13.60
CA GLU A 23 16.24 16.88 -12.43
C GLU A 23 16.27 16.01 -11.17
N ASN A 24 15.29 15.12 -11.03
CA ASN A 24 15.22 14.15 -9.94
C ASN A 24 16.09 12.90 -10.15
N GLY A 25 16.96 12.88 -11.17
CA GLY A 25 17.88 11.76 -11.44
C GLY A 25 17.19 10.46 -11.86
N THR A 26 15.95 10.53 -12.37
CA THR A 26 15.15 9.36 -12.77
C THR A 26 14.66 9.49 -14.22
N THR A 27 13.92 8.48 -14.68
CA THR A 27 13.24 8.50 -15.98
C THR A 27 11.74 8.64 -15.76
N LEU A 28 11.03 9.22 -16.73
CA LEU A 28 9.57 9.36 -16.66
C LEU A 28 8.87 8.01 -16.45
N SER A 29 9.33 6.96 -17.13
CA SER A 29 8.78 5.60 -16.98
C SER A 29 9.01 5.03 -15.59
N ALA A 30 10.20 5.22 -15.01
CA ALA A 30 10.50 4.74 -13.66
C ALA A 30 9.67 5.50 -12.61
N MET A 31 9.53 6.82 -12.77
CA MET A 31 8.71 7.66 -11.90
C MET A 31 7.24 7.24 -11.94
N LEU A 32 6.69 7.01 -13.13
CA LEU A 32 5.31 6.55 -13.30
C LEU A 32 5.10 5.13 -12.78
N GLU A 33 6.04 4.22 -13.01
CA GLU A 33 5.97 2.86 -12.47
C GLU A 33 5.95 2.88 -10.94
N GLN A 34 6.77 3.73 -10.32
CA GLN A 34 6.79 3.89 -8.86
C GLN A 34 5.47 4.47 -8.35
N TYR A 35 4.96 5.54 -8.97
CA TYR A 35 3.67 6.11 -8.61
C TYR A 35 2.53 5.08 -8.69
N LEU A 36 2.49 4.27 -9.76
CA LEU A 36 1.47 3.23 -9.90
C LEU A 36 1.60 2.14 -8.83
N LYS A 37 2.83 1.77 -8.44
CA LYS A 37 3.04 0.82 -7.33
C LYS A 37 2.54 1.38 -6.01
N ASP A 38 2.88 2.63 -5.70
CA ASP A 38 2.48 3.28 -4.46
C ASP A 38 0.95 3.45 -4.42
N TYR A 39 0.36 3.91 -5.52
CA TYR A 39 -1.09 4.02 -5.67
C TYR A 39 -1.79 2.66 -5.52
N ILE A 40 -1.26 1.60 -6.12
CA ILE A 40 -1.79 0.24 -5.95
C ILE A 40 -1.68 -0.19 -4.49
N LEU A 41 -0.53 0.00 -3.84
CA LEU A 41 -0.32 -0.37 -2.44
C LEU A 41 -1.32 0.34 -1.52
N GLU A 42 -1.46 1.66 -1.65
CA GLU A 42 -2.43 2.46 -0.90
C GLU A 42 -3.88 1.95 -1.07
N HIS A 43 -4.21 1.41 -2.23
CA HIS A 43 -5.55 0.91 -2.57
C HIS A 43 -5.68 -0.64 -2.48
N GLU A 44 -4.59 -1.36 -2.19
CA GLU A 44 -4.52 -2.81 -2.00
C GLU A 44 -4.41 -3.23 -0.53
N TYR A 45 -3.99 -2.37 0.39
CA TYR A 45 -4.08 -2.66 1.82
C TYR A 45 -5.50 -3.08 2.30
N PRO A 46 -6.63 -2.66 1.67
CA PRO A 46 -7.95 -3.25 1.94
C PRO A 46 -8.27 -4.55 1.15
N LYS A 47 -7.38 -5.05 0.28
CA LYS A 47 -7.62 -6.18 -0.64
C LYS A 47 -6.88 -7.47 -0.29
N VAL A 48 -5.65 -7.41 0.23
CA VAL A 48 -4.85 -8.63 0.57
C VAL A 48 -5.52 -9.49 1.65
N LEU A 49 -6.42 -8.90 2.44
CA LEU A 49 -7.23 -9.58 3.46
C LEU A 49 -8.62 -10.02 2.96
N ARG A 50 -8.91 -9.90 1.66
CA ARG A 50 -10.17 -10.39 1.10
C ARG A 50 -10.07 -11.89 0.79
N GLU A 51 -11.12 -12.61 1.18
CA GLU A 51 -11.13 -14.08 1.20
C GLU A 51 -11.05 -14.70 -0.21
N ASP A 52 -11.40 -13.92 -1.23
CA ASP A 52 -11.39 -14.26 -2.65
C ASP A 52 -10.01 -14.06 -3.32
N THR A 53 -9.02 -13.50 -2.63
CA THR A 53 -7.67 -13.32 -3.20
C THR A 53 -6.82 -14.58 -3.14
N VAL A 54 -5.98 -14.76 -4.15
CA VAL A 54 -5.05 -15.90 -4.27
C VAL A 54 -4.06 -15.89 -3.09
N GLU A 55 -3.65 -14.72 -2.63
CA GLU A 55 -2.75 -14.48 -1.50
C GLU A 55 -3.39 -14.89 -0.18
N TYR A 56 -4.65 -14.51 0.08
CA TYR A 56 -5.37 -14.95 1.28
C TYR A 56 -5.52 -16.47 1.30
N GLN A 57 -5.79 -17.09 0.15
CA GLN A 57 -5.98 -18.53 0.08
C GLN A 57 -4.71 -19.35 0.39
N LYS A 58 -3.52 -18.78 0.17
CA LYS A 58 -2.23 -19.38 0.52
C LYS A 58 -1.90 -19.31 2.02
N LEU A 59 -2.63 -18.54 2.82
CA LEU A 59 -2.41 -18.42 4.27
C LEU A 59 -2.73 -19.72 5.01
N SER A 60 -2.04 -19.97 6.13
CA SER A 60 -2.32 -21.12 6.98
C SER A 60 -3.71 -21.05 7.62
N PRO A 61 -4.37 -22.19 7.91
CA PRO A 61 -5.71 -22.22 8.49
C PRO A 61 -5.83 -21.39 9.79
N LYS A 62 -4.79 -21.45 10.63
CA LYS A 62 -4.70 -20.70 11.90
C LYS A 62 -4.65 -19.19 11.70
N VAL A 63 -4.00 -18.72 10.63
CA VAL A 63 -3.93 -17.29 10.28
C VAL A 63 -5.26 -16.80 9.72
N LYS A 64 -5.88 -17.57 8.82
CA LYS A 64 -7.23 -17.26 8.28
C LYS A 64 -8.26 -17.12 9.41
N GLU A 65 -8.24 -18.03 10.39
CA GLU A 65 -9.16 -17.99 11.51
C GLU A 65 -9.01 -16.73 12.38
N LYS A 66 -7.76 -16.31 12.65
CA LYS A 66 -7.48 -15.05 13.37
C LYS A 66 -7.98 -13.83 12.60
N LEU A 67 -7.72 -13.77 11.30
CA LEU A 67 -8.16 -12.67 10.45
C LEU A 67 -9.68 -12.56 10.39
N ARG A 68 -10.40 -13.69 10.31
CA ARG A 68 -11.87 -13.71 10.34
C ARG A 68 -12.42 -13.18 11.67
N LYS A 69 -11.79 -13.55 12.81
CA LYS A 69 -12.15 -13.03 14.13
C LYS A 69 -11.95 -11.52 14.22
N LEU A 70 -10.86 -11.00 13.64
CA LEU A 70 -10.57 -9.56 13.61
C LEU A 70 -11.55 -8.78 12.73
N LYS A 71 -11.93 -9.31 11.55
CA LYS A 71 -12.96 -8.69 10.70
C LYS A 71 -14.30 -8.51 11.40
N ASN A 72 -14.68 -9.43 12.27
CA ASN A 72 -15.92 -9.30 13.05
C ASN A 72 -15.87 -8.15 14.06
N LEU A 73 -14.69 -7.60 14.34
CA LEU A 73 -14.49 -6.47 15.26
C LEU A 73 -14.44 -5.12 14.51
N ASP A 74 -14.20 -5.12 13.19
CA ASP A 74 -14.06 -3.93 12.34
C ASP A 74 -15.28 -2.99 12.41
N GLY A 75 -16.49 -3.53 12.58
CA GLY A 75 -17.72 -2.74 12.76
C GLY A 75 -18.07 -2.40 14.22
N ILE A 76 -17.37 -2.99 15.20
CA ILE A 76 -17.61 -2.79 16.64
C ILE A 76 -16.65 -1.72 17.18
N LEU A 77 -15.41 -1.71 16.68
CA LEU A 77 -14.37 -0.77 17.06
C LEU A 77 -14.61 0.56 16.33
N LYS A 78 -15.49 1.39 16.89
CA LYS A 78 -15.57 2.80 16.51
C LYS A 78 -14.42 3.53 17.21
N THR A 79 -13.62 4.23 16.41
CA THR A 79 -12.64 5.18 16.93
C THR A 79 -13.10 6.57 16.55
N ASP A 80 -13.24 7.43 17.55
CA ASP A 80 -13.70 8.80 17.35
C ASP A 80 -12.60 9.67 16.72
N GLU A 81 -11.35 9.19 16.76
CA GLU A 81 -10.16 9.87 16.26
C GLU A 81 -9.40 9.01 15.25
N PRO A 82 -8.80 9.63 14.21
CA PRO A 82 -7.94 8.93 13.26
C PRO A 82 -6.71 8.37 13.99
N ILE A 83 -6.51 7.06 13.87
CA ILE A 83 -5.40 6.36 14.52
C ILE A 83 -4.12 6.57 13.71
N ASP A 84 -3.08 7.11 14.33
CA ASP A 84 -1.71 7.08 13.80
C ASP A 84 -1.13 5.67 13.98
N ILE A 85 -1.14 4.91 12.89
CA ILE A 85 -0.72 3.51 12.86
C ILE A 85 0.79 3.38 13.15
N GLU A 86 1.61 4.33 12.69
CA GLU A 86 3.06 4.26 12.88
C GLU A 86 3.43 4.49 14.34
N HIS A 87 2.79 5.48 14.98
CA HIS A 87 3.01 5.78 16.39
C HIS A 87 2.58 4.62 17.28
N ALA A 88 1.36 4.10 17.09
CA ALA A 88 0.85 2.97 17.87
C ALA A 88 1.72 1.71 17.73
N ARG A 89 2.28 1.47 16.53
CA ARG A 89 3.20 0.36 16.28
C ARG A 89 4.53 0.57 17.00
N TRP A 90 5.07 1.78 16.99
CA TRP A 90 6.31 2.12 17.68
C TRP A 90 6.19 1.95 19.19
N GLU A 91 5.09 2.42 19.79
CA GLU A 91 4.80 2.24 21.23
C GLU A 91 4.75 0.76 21.61
N TYR A 92 3.98 -0.05 20.87
CA TYR A 92 3.86 -1.48 21.14
C TYR A 92 5.21 -2.21 21.10
N LEU A 93 6.04 -1.89 20.10
CA LEU A 93 7.36 -2.51 19.95
C LEU A 93 8.31 -2.07 21.07
N SER A 94 8.26 -0.79 21.45
CA SER A 94 9.07 -0.24 22.54
C SER A 94 8.70 -0.85 23.90
N GLU A 95 7.40 -1.05 24.16
CA GLU A 95 6.92 -1.70 25.39
C GLU A 95 7.35 -3.16 25.48
N LYS A 96 7.27 -3.90 24.36
CA LYS A 96 7.49 -5.34 24.34
C LYS A 96 8.97 -5.74 24.29
N TYR A 97 9.81 -4.95 23.63
CA TYR A 97 11.20 -5.29 23.36
C TYR A 97 12.20 -4.31 24.00
N GLY A 98 11.72 -3.25 24.65
CA GLY A 98 12.54 -2.13 25.11
C GLY A 98 12.75 -1.09 24.00
N PRO A 99 13.23 0.12 24.35
CA PRO A 99 13.50 1.16 23.37
C PRO A 99 14.53 0.66 22.34
N LEU A 100 14.18 0.80 21.06
CA LEU A 100 15.06 0.53 19.91
C LEU A 100 16.14 1.61 19.78
#